data_AF-A0A951USU9-F1
#
_entry.id   AF-A0A951USU9-F1
#
_cell.length_a   1.000
_cell.length_b   1.000
_cell.length_c   1.000
_cell.angle_alpha   90.00
_cell.angle_beta   90.00
_cell.angle_gamma   90.00
#
_symmetry.space_group_name_H-M   'P 1'
#
loop_
_entity.id
_entity.type
_entity.pdbx_description
1 polymer ?
#
loop_
_entity_poly.entity_id
_entity_poly.type
_entity_poly.pdbx_seq_one_letter_code
_entity_poly.pdbx_strand_id
1 'polypeptide(L)' 'MTETATQIPLSTVIPIFAAISDRNWVKFKELELEFANNHGVETWASVFNFRVLPALDKETKTWVLVQKCSKGYTVKQVA' A
#
# COMPACT_ATOMS: atom_id res chain seq x y z
N MET A 1 10.27 -7.23 -15.85
CA MET A 1 9.10 -6.41 -16.25
C MET A 1 8.89 -5.40 -15.13
N THR A 2 9.40 -4.17 -15.30
CA THR A 2 9.50 -3.18 -14.21
C THR A 2 9.09 -1.77 -14.65
N GLU A 3 8.46 -1.64 -15.82
CA GLU A 3 8.14 -0.33 -16.41
C GLU A 3 6.83 0.28 -15.91
N THR A 4 5.87 -0.53 -15.45
CA THR A 4 4.52 -0.05 -15.13
C THR A 4 4.46 0.78 -13.84
N ALA A 5 5.28 0.47 -12.84
CA ALA A 5 5.30 1.22 -11.57
C ALA A 5 5.81 2.66 -11.73
N THR A 6 6.62 2.91 -12.77
CA THR A 6 7.23 4.21 -13.05
C THR A 6 6.24 5.16 -13.74
N GLN A 7 5.24 4.62 -14.44
CA GLN A 7 4.24 5.38 -15.19
C GLN A 7 3.05 5.86 -14.36
N ILE A 8 2.91 5.38 -13.12
CA ILE A 8 1.81 5.83 -12.25
C ILE A 8 2.08 7.28 -11.81
N PRO A 9 1.15 8.22 -12.09
CA PRO A 9 1.34 9.60 -11.70
C PRO A 9 1.39 9.72 -10.18
N LEU A 10 2.29 10.57 -9.69
CA LEU A 10 2.48 10.79 -8.25
C LEU A 10 1.18 11.24 -7.59
N SER A 11 0.35 12.01 -8.31
CA SER A 11 -0.97 12.47 -7.86
C SER A 11 -1.87 11.34 -7.35
N THR A 12 -1.76 10.13 -7.91
CA THR A 12 -2.53 8.97 -7.47
C THR A 12 -2.00 8.36 -6.17
N VAL A 13 -0.71 8.55 -5.86
CA VAL A 13 -0.06 7.98 -4.67
C VAL A 13 -0.06 8.97 -3.49
N ILE A 14 -0.14 10.28 -3.75
CA ILE A 14 -0.27 11.33 -2.72
C ILE A 14 -1.42 11.06 -1.73
N PRO A 15 -2.67 10.74 -2.15
CA PRO A 15 -3.75 10.49 -1.20
C PRO A 15 -3.48 9.27 -0.31
N ILE A 16 -2.71 8.29 -0.80
CA ILE A 16 -2.31 7.09 -0.05
C ILE A 16 -1.33 7.49 1.05
N PHE A 17 -0.32 8.31 0.74
CA PHE A 17 0.59 8.86 1.74
C PHE A 17 -0.14 9.72 2.77
N ALA A 18 -1.11 10.53 2.34
CA ALA A 18 -1.93 11.34 3.24
C ALA A 18 -2.74 10.46 4.21
N ALA A 19 -3.39 9.39 3.72
CA ALA A 19 -4.13 8.46 4.56
C ALA A 19 -3.24 7.70 5.55
N ILE A 20 -2.02 7.34 5.14
CA ILE A 20 -1.03 6.73 6.02
C ILE A 20 -0.56 7.71 7.10
N SER A 21 -0.28 8.95 6.73
CA SER A 21 0.14 10.02 7.66
C SER A 21 -0.93 10.31 8.70
N ASP A 22 -2.19 10.35 8.29
CA ASP A 22 -3.37 10.52 9.15
C ASP A 22 -3.67 9.27 10.00
N ARG A 23 -2.89 8.18 9.85
CA ARG A 23 -3.13 6.86 10.46
C ARG A 23 -4.55 6.35 10.19
N ASN A 24 -5.12 6.72 9.04
CA ASN A 24 -6.48 6.40 8.67
C ASN A 24 -6.52 5.11 7.84
N TRP A 25 -6.61 3.99 8.55
CA TRP A 25 -6.59 2.66 7.95
C TRP A 25 -7.76 2.38 7.01
N VAL A 26 -8.95 2.93 7.31
CA VAL A 26 -10.15 2.74 6.48
C VAL A 26 -9.94 3.39 5.12
N LYS A 27 -9.54 4.65 5.13
CA LYS A 27 -9.25 5.42 3.91
C LYS A 27 -8.11 4.81 3.10
N PHE A 28 -7.06 4.31 3.76
CA PHE A 28 -5.98 3.59 3.07
C PHE A 28 -6.50 2.36 2.32
N LYS A 29 -7.39 1.56 2.91
CA LYS A 29 -7.95 0.36 2.25
C LYS A 29 -8.86 0.71 1.07
N GLU A 30 -9.66 1.78 1.18
CA GLU A 30 -10.47 2.26 0.07
C GLU A 30 -9.60 2.68 -1.11
N LEU A 31 -8.53 3.44 -0.85
CA LEU A 31 -7.58 3.87 -1.88
C LEU A 31 -6.79 2.70 -2.47
N GLU A 32 -6.38 1.72 -1.65
CA GLU A 32 -5.74 0.48 -2.13
C GLU A 32 -6.68 -0.30 -3.07
N LEU A 33 -7.95 -0.44 -2.72
CA LEU A 33 -8.94 -1.16 -3.51
C LEU A 33 -9.29 -0.41 -4.80
N GLU A 34 -9.48 0.91 -4.74
CA GLU A 34 -9.70 1.75 -5.91
C GLU A 34 -8.51 1.66 -6.88
N PHE A 35 -7.28 1.77 -6.36
CA PHE A 35 -6.07 1.66 -7.14
C PHE A 35 -5.95 0.28 -7.81
N ALA A 36 -6.16 -0.79 -7.04
CA ALA A 36 -6.07 -2.16 -7.54
C ALA A 36 -7.15 -2.46 -8.59
N ASN A 37 -8.36 -1.90 -8.48
CA ASN A 37 -9.39 -2.03 -9.51
C ASN A 37 -9.01 -1.29 -10.80
N ASN A 38 -8.37 -0.14 -10.70
CA ASN A 38 -8.06 0.70 -11.86
C ASN A 38 -6.78 0.28 -12.60
N HIS A 39 -5.77 -0.20 -11.85
CA HIS A 39 -4.43 -0.50 -12.38
C HIS A 39 -3.98 -1.95 -12.19
N GLY A 40 -4.76 -2.77 -11.48
CA GLY A 40 -4.43 -4.15 -11.16
C GLY A 40 -3.64 -4.31 -9.84
N VAL A 41 -3.82 -5.48 -9.22
CA VAL A 41 -3.19 -5.83 -7.94
C VAL A 41 -1.65 -5.94 -8.07
N GLU A 42 -1.15 -6.41 -9.21
CA GLU A 42 0.28 -6.56 -9.47
C GLU A 42 1.00 -5.20 -9.56
N THR A 43 0.34 -4.22 -10.18
CA THR A 43 0.80 -2.83 -10.26
C THR A 43 0.80 -2.20 -8.87
N TRP A 44 -0.27 -2.42 -8.09
CA TRP A 44 -0.31 -1.99 -6.69
C TRP A 44 0.85 -2.57 -5.88
N ALA A 45 1.10 -3.89 -5.97
CA ALA A 45 2.19 -4.53 -5.25
C ALA A 45 3.54 -3.92 -5.62
N SER A 46 3.76 -3.60 -6.91
CA SER A 46 4.98 -2.93 -7.35
C SER A 46 5.08 -1.50 -6.81
N VAL A 47 4.03 -0.69 -6.91
CA VAL A 47 4.02 0.69 -6.40
C VAL A 47 4.19 0.73 -4.89
N PHE A 48 3.52 -0.17 -4.17
CA PHE A 48 3.64 -0.28 -2.72
C PHE A 48 5.06 -0.64 -2.29
N ASN A 49 5.70 -1.61 -2.96
CA ASN A 49 7.06 -2.04 -2.62
C ASN A 49 8.14 -1.04 -3.04
N PHE A 50 8.04 -0.45 -4.24
CA PHE A 50 9.11 0.37 -4.81
C PHE A 50 8.95 1.88 -4.58
N ARG A 51 7.74 2.37 -4.26
CA ARG A 51 7.49 3.80 -4.01
C ARG A 51 6.99 4.08 -2.60
N VAL A 52 5.93 3.38 -2.17
CA VAL A 52 5.29 3.67 -0.88
C VAL A 52 6.19 3.27 0.28
N LEU A 53 6.61 2.00 0.33
CA LEU A 53 7.47 1.50 1.40
C LEU A 53 8.77 2.28 1.58
N PRO A 54 9.58 2.60 0.54
CA PRO A 54 10.82 3.34 0.76
C PRO A 54 10.60 4.79 1.20
N ALA A 55 9.51 5.44 0.79
CA ALA A 55 9.22 6.84 1.10
C ALA A 55 8.67 7.08 2.52
N LEU A 56 8.26 6.04 3.24
CA LEU A 56 7.74 6.15 4.61
C LEU A 56 8.86 6.18 5.66
N ASP A 57 8.62 6.85 6.79
CA ASP A 57 9.46 6.74 7.98
C ASP A 57 9.33 5.36 8.66
N LYS A 58 10.34 4.99 9.46
CA LYS A 58 10.39 3.69 10.14
C LYS A 58 9.16 3.44 11.02
N GLU A 59 8.70 4.45 11.75
CA GLU A 59 7.51 4.36 12.60
C GLU A 59 6.25 4.11 11.76
N THR A 60 6.09 4.87 10.69
CA THR A 60 4.94 4.79 9.80
C THR A 60 4.89 3.46 9.04
N LYS A 61 6.04 2.94 8.57
CA LYS A 61 6.13 1.59 8.00
C LYS A 61 5.67 0.54 8.99
N THR A 62 6.14 0.64 10.24
CA THR A 62 5.77 -0.30 11.30
C THR A 62 4.27 -0.27 11.53
N TRP A 63 3.66 0.91 11.58
CA TRP A 63 2.21 1.04 11.72
C TRP A 63 1.44 0.38 10.56
N VAL A 64 1.82 0.63 9.30
CA VAL A 64 1.16 0.03 8.13
C VAL A 64 1.30 -1.49 8.14
N LEU A 65 2.49 -2.01 8.45
CA LEU A 65 2.74 -3.46 8.54
C LEU A 65 1.95 -4.10 9.69
N VAL A 66 1.91 -3.46 10.86
CA VAL A 66 1.11 -3.92 12.00
C VAL A 66 -0.37 -3.92 11.64
N GLN A 67 -0.90 -2.92 10.94
CA GLN A 67 -2.30 -2.93 10.50
C GLN A 67 -2.58 -4.04 9.47
N LYS A 68 -1.68 -4.25 8.49
CA LYS A 68 -1.80 -5.36 7.52
C LYS A 68 -1.73 -6.74 8.19
N CYS A 69 -0.86 -6.92 9.18
CA CYS A 69 -0.71 -8.20 9.89
C CYS A 69 -1.80 -8.43 10.95
N SER A 70 -2.18 -7.40 11.72
CA SER A 70 -3.12 -7.54 12.85
C SER A 70 -4.57 -7.71 12.41
N LYS A 71 -4.93 -7.30 11.20
CA LYS A 71 -6.28 -7.51 10.63
C LYS A 71 -6.39 -8.74 9.71
N GLY A 72 -5.37 -9.61 9.72
CA GLY A 72 -5.46 -10.95 9.15
C GLY A 72 -5.19 -11.02 7.65
N TYR A 73 -3.92 -11.14 7.28
CA TYR A 73 -3.58 -12.35 6.53
C TYR A 73 -3.39 -13.42 7.59
N THR A 74 -4.42 -14.21 7.87
CA THR A 74 -4.20 -15.54 8.43
C THR A 74 -3.40 -16.27 7.36
N VAL A 75 -2.07 -16.21 7.46
CA VAL A 75 -1.22 -17.25 6.89
C VAL A 75 -1.81 -18.51 7.49
N LYS A 76 -2.55 -19.28 6.69
CA LYS A 76 -3.00 -20.61 7.11
C LYS A 76 -1.74 -21.27 7.65
N GLN A 77 -1.73 -21.55 8.94
CA GLN A 77 -0.72 -22.42 9.52
C GLN A 77 -0.73 -23.69 8.67
N VAL A 78 0.36 -23.89 7.94
CA VAL A 78 0.67 -25.20 7.39
C VAL A 78 0.89 -26.08 8.62
N ALA A 79 -0.07 -26.98 8.83
CA ALA A 79 0.07 -28.14 9.69
C ALA A 79 1.08 -29.12 9.07
#